data_AF-A0A6B2G6Y3-F1
#
_entry.id   AF-A0A6B2G6Y3-F1
#
_cell.length_a   1.000
_cell.length_b   1.000
_cell.length_c   1.000
_cell.angle_alpha   90.00
_cell.angle_beta   90.00
_cell.angle_gamma   90.00
#
_symmetry.space_group_name_H-M   'P 1'
#
loop_
_entity.id
_entity.type
_entity.pdbx_description
1 polymer ?
#
loop_
_entity_poly.entity_id
_entity_poly.type
_entity_poly.pdbx_seq_one_letter_code
_entity_poly.pdbx_strand_id
1 'polypeptide(L)'
;DNILRFLTHFLLIYKKIVLIEEDIFADVISNYVKMLIRLKKYEIIALYVSLMPIVYQIPTYASALETLKIRENKNEYIELAKKHGIDQIAVCKTISSKVVDKYLESIKFSPTTIDVLYYYYIRQLLIPWIL
;
A
#
# COMPACT_ATOMS: atom_id res chain seq x y z
N ASP A 1 -2.54 10.33 19.82
CA ASP A 1 -2.24 8.90 19.68
C ASP A 1 -3.37 8.05 20.27
N ASN A 2 -3.67 8.21 21.56
CA ASN A 2 -4.60 7.34 22.30
C ASN A 2 -6.06 7.35 21.80
N ILE A 3 -6.62 8.50 21.42
CA ILE A 3 -8.03 8.58 20.98
C ILE A 3 -8.26 7.85 19.66
N LEU A 4 -7.40 8.06 18.65
CA LEU A 4 -7.57 7.41 17.35
C LEU A 4 -7.39 5.89 17.46
N ARG A 5 -6.39 5.44 18.23
CA ARG A 5 -6.24 4.01 18.56
C ARG A 5 -7.49 3.44 19.22
N PHE A 6 -8.03 4.12 20.23
CA PHE A 6 -9.27 3.71 20.89
C PHE A 6 -10.42 3.63 19.90
N LEU A 7 -10.64 4.67 19.09
CA LEU A 7 -11.71 4.73 18.10
C LEU A 7 -11.59 3.61 17.07
N THR A 8 -10.39 3.35 16.54
CA THR A 8 -10.13 2.25 15.61
C THR A 8 -10.51 0.90 16.23
N HIS A 9 -10.02 0.59 17.43
CA HIS A 9 -10.34 -0.68 18.08
C HIS A 9 -11.83 -0.79 18.44
N PHE A 10 -12.43 0.30 18.90
CA PHE A 10 -13.87 0.37 19.15
C PHE A 10 -14.65 0.06 17.87
N LEU A 11 -14.30 0.70 16.74
CA LEU A 11 -14.95 0.50 15.45
C LEU A 11 -14.81 -0.95 14.96
N LEU A 12 -13.63 -1.55 15.12
CA LEU A 12 -13.38 -2.96 14.78
C LEU A 12 -14.28 -3.92 15.56
N ILE A 13 -14.56 -3.61 16.83
CA ILE A 13 -15.46 -4.41 17.67
C ILE A 13 -16.91 -4.10 17.31
N TYR A 14 -17.26 -2.82 17.16
CA TYR A 14 -18.62 -2.35 16.88
C TYR A 14 -19.14 -2.84 15.53
N LYS A 15 -18.28 -2.94 14.50
CA LYS A 15 -18.62 -3.48 13.17
C LYS A 15 -19.10 -4.94 13.22
N LYS A 16 -18.73 -5.70 14.26
CA LYS A 16 -19.22 -7.07 14.45
C LYS A 16 -20.68 -7.14 14.89
N ILE A 17 -21.23 -6.02 15.36
CA ILE A 17 -22.57 -5.90 15.94
C ILE A 17 -23.48 -5.08 15.01
N VAL A 18 -22.93 -4.05 14.39
CA VAL A 18 -23.68 -3.08 13.58
C VAL A 18 -23.08 -2.97 12.19
N LEU A 19 -23.93 -2.83 11.18
CA LEU A 19 -23.49 -2.51 9.83
C LEU A 19 -22.96 -1.08 9.80
N ILE A 20 -21.69 -0.93 9.41
CA ILE A 20 -21.02 0.36 9.25
C ILE A 20 -20.76 0.55 7.76
N GLU A 21 -21.02 1.74 7.26
CA GLU A 21 -20.68 2.14 5.90
C GLU A 21 -19.20 1.88 5.62
N GLU A 22 -18.92 1.21 4.50
CA GLU A 22 -17.59 0.73 4.17
C GLU A 22 -16.58 1.87 4.04
N ASP A 23 -17.02 3.01 3.50
CA ASP A 23 -16.19 4.20 3.30
C ASP A 23 -15.81 4.86 4.62
N ILE A 24 -16.76 5.01 5.55
CA ILE A 24 -16.50 5.51 6.91
C ILE A 24 -15.50 4.60 7.62
N PHE A 25 -15.69 3.28 7.50
CA PHE A 25 -14.77 2.32 8.10
C PHE A 25 -13.37 2.41 7.48
N ALA A 26 -13.28 2.47 6.15
CA ALA A 26 -12.03 2.62 5.43
C ALA A 26 -11.31 3.93 5.78
N ASP A 27 -12.03 5.03 5.96
CA ASP A 27 -11.47 6.33 6.34
C ASP A 27 -10.85 6.30 7.74
N VAL A 28 -11.53 5.69 8.72
CA VAL A 28 -10.99 5.57 10.08
C VAL A 28 -9.74 4.70 10.09
N ILE A 29 -9.76 3.55 9.41
CA ILE A 29 -8.58 2.68 9.31
C ILE A 29 -7.45 3.41 8.56
N SER A 30 -7.73 4.13 7.48
CA SER A 30 -6.74 4.88 6.70
C SER A 30 -6.05 5.96 7.53
N ASN A 31 -6.80 6.70 8.36
CA ASN A 31 -6.22 7.68 9.28
C ASN A 31 -5.36 7.02 10.36
N TYR A 32 -5.77 5.85 10.85
CA TYR A 32 -4.96 5.09 11.79
C TYR A 32 -3.67 4.57 11.14
N VAL A 33 -3.73 4.05 9.91
CA VAL A 33 -2.54 3.64 9.14
C VAL A 33 -1.58 4.82 8.95
N LYS A 34 -2.08 6.01 8.59
CA LYS A 34 -1.24 7.23 8.50
C LYS A 34 -0.55 7.55 9.84
N MET A 35 -1.26 7.36 10.96
CA MET A 35 -0.67 7.52 12.28
C MET A 35 0.41 6.47 12.57
N LEU A 36 0.19 5.20 12.20
CA LEU A 36 1.16 4.11 12.36
C LEU A 36 2.44 4.39 11.54
N ILE A 37 2.30 4.87 10.31
CA ILE A 37 3.43 5.30 9.46
C ILE A 37 4.24 6.39 10.18
N ARG A 38 3.59 7.44 10.69
CA ARG A 38 4.27 8.52 11.43
C ARG A 38 5.02 7.99 12.66
N LEU A 39 4.47 6.96 13.32
CA LEU A 39 5.07 6.30 14.48
C LEU A 39 6.08 5.20 14.10
N LYS A 40 6.31 4.97 12.80
CA LYS A 40 7.16 3.90 12.26
C LYS A 40 6.78 2.48 12.72
N LYS A 41 5.49 2.25 12.96
CA LYS A 41 4.93 0.95 13.38
C LYS A 41 4.41 0.18 12.17
N TYR A 42 5.30 -0.14 11.24
CA TYR A 42 4.96 -0.77 9.96
C TYR A 42 4.53 -2.22 10.10
N GLU A 43 5.05 -2.91 11.12
CA GLU A 43 4.82 -4.33 11.41
C GLU A 43 3.36 -4.70 11.65
N ILE A 44 2.53 -3.73 12.08
CA ILE A 44 1.10 -3.93 12.32
C ILE A 44 0.20 -3.37 11.21
N ILE A 45 0.74 -2.66 10.21
CA ILE A 45 -0.09 -2.04 9.16
C ILE A 45 -0.84 -3.09 8.35
N ALA A 46 -0.19 -4.21 8.00
CA ALA A 46 -0.81 -5.30 7.24
C ALA A 46 -2.07 -5.84 7.94
N LEU A 47 -2.03 -5.97 9.27
CA LEU A 47 -3.18 -6.40 10.07
C LEU A 47 -4.37 -5.44 9.97
N TYR A 48 -4.15 -4.12 10.04
CA TYR A 48 -5.28 -3.18 9.96
C TYR A 48 -5.81 -3.07 8.53
N VAL A 49 -4.93 -3.08 7.54
CA VAL A 49 -5.34 -3.00 6.14
C VAL A 49 -6.11 -4.24 5.72
N SER A 50 -5.76 -5.45 6.20
CA SER A 50 -6.51 -6.68 5.89
C SER A 50 -7.94 -6.68 6.43
N LEU A 51 -8.26 -5.80 7.40
CA LEU A 51 -9.61 -5.66 7.96
C LEU A 51 -10.49 -4.71 7.13
N MET A 52 -9.90 -3.93 6.22
CA MET A 52 -10.62 -3.01 5.33
C MET A 52 -11.41 -3.77 4.26
N PRO A 53 -12.45 -3.15 3.67
CA PRO A 53 -13.06 -3.68 2.45
C PRO A 53 -12.00 -3.87 1.35
N ILE A 54 -12.14 -4.93 0.56
CA ILE A 54 -11.13 -5.42 -0.40
C ILE A 54 -10.62 -4.30 -1.33
N VAL A 55 -11.54 -3.44 -1.80
CA VAL A 55 -11.24 -2.31 -2.70
C VAL A 55 -10.22 -1.32 -2.12
N TYR A 56 -10.12 -1.22 -0.79
CA TYR A 56 -9.20 -0.29 -0.10
C TYR A 56 -7.88 -0.94 0.30
N GLN A 57 -7.76 -2.27 0.31
CA GLN A 57 -6.60 -2.95 0.88
C GLN A 57 -5.33 -2.65 0.08
N ILE A 58 -5.35 -2.93 -1.23
CA ILE A 58 -4.17 -2.76 -2.10
C ILE A 58 -3.71 -1.30 -2.20
N PRO A 59 -4.60 -0.32 -2.47
CA PRO A 59 -4.18 1.08 -2.56
C PRO A 59 -3.57 1.59 -1.25
N THR A 60 -4.18 1.24 -0.12
CA THR A 60 -3.72 1.68 1.21
C THR A 60 -2.40 1.04 1.60
N TYR A 61 -2.26 -0.28 1.41
CA TYR A 61 -1.02 -0.98 1.75
C TYR A 61 0.14 -0.55 0.86
N ALA A 62 -0.07 -0.45 -0.46
CA ALA A 62 0.94 0.02 -1.39
C ALA A 62 1.44 1.44 -1.03
N SER A 63 0.51 2.35 -0.70
CA SER A 63 0.84 3.71 -0.25
C SER A 63 1.66 3.71 1.04
N ALA A 64 1.35 2.83 1.99
CA ALA A 64 2.11 2.70 3.22
C ALA A 64 3.57 2.24 2.95
N LEU A 65 3.76 1.23 2.08
CA LEU A 65 5.07 0.71 1.72
C LEU A 65 5.93 1.68 0.88
N GLU A 66 5.31 2.64 0.18
CA GLU A 66 6.03 3.73 -0.49
C GLU A 66 6.75 4.65 0.50
N THR A 67 6.23 4.80 1.71
CA THR A 67 6.85 5.65 2.74
C THR A 67 8.08 5.02 3.38
N LEU A 68 8.28 3.70 3.21
CA LEU A 68 9.47 3.00 3.67
C LEU A 68 10.69 3.48 2.89
N LYS A 69 11.77 3.77 3.60
CA LYS A 69 13.04 4.17 3.00
C LYS A 69 13.63 3.02 2.20
N ILE A 70 14.42 3.34 1.17
CA ILE A 70 15.09 2.36 0.30
C ILE A 70 15.94 1.34 1.09
N ARG A 71 16.45 1.72 2.28
CA ARG A 71 17.27 0.86 3.14
C ARG A 71 16.46 -0.10 4.03
N GLU A 72 15.13 0.03 4.08
CA GLU A 72 14.28 -0.86 4.86
C GLU A 72 13.95 -2.12 4.03
N ASN A 73 13.94 -3.29 4.68
CA ASN A 73 13.70 -4.56 4.02
C ASN A 73 12.24 -4.69 3.58
N LYS A 74 11.90 -4.14 2.41
CA LYS A 74 10.54 -4.19 1.85
C LYS A 74 10.02 -5.63 1.71
N ASN A 75 10.89 -6.62 1.54
CA ASN A 75 10.48 -8.02 1.43
C ASN A 75 9.78 -8.52 2.70
N GLU A 76 10.22 -8.09 3.88
CA GLU A 76 9.58 -8.44 5.15
C GLU A 76 8.12 -7.97 5.21
N TYR A 77 7.87 -6.73 4.76
CA TYR A 77 6.53 -6.16 4.75
C TYR A 77 5.64 -6.75 3.64
N ILE A 78 6.24 -7.20 2.55
CA ILE A 78 5.54 -7.93 1.49
C ILE A 78 5.11 -9.32 2.00
N GLU A 79 5.95 -10.02 2.77
CA GLU A 79 5.57 -11.27 3.45
C GLU A 79 4.50 -11.05 4.53
N LEU A 80 4.52 -9.91 5.24
CA LEU A 80 3.44 -9.54 6.16
C LEU A 80 2.09 -9.36 5.42
N ALA A 81 2.10 -8.82 4.21
CA ALA A 81 0.89 -8.71 3.37
C ALA A 81 0.28 -10.10 3.16
N LYS A 82 1.09 -11.05 2.70
CA LYS A 82 0.70 -12.45 2.47
C LYS A 82 0.19 -13.10 3.74
N LYS A 83 0.89 -12.93 4.88
CA LYS A 83 0.49 -13.48 6.18
C LYS A 83 -0.91 -13.01 6.62
N HIS A 84 -1.26 -11.78 6.29
CA HIS A 84 -2.55 -11.18 6.64
C HIS A 84 -3.60 -11.30 5.53
N GLY A 85 -3.31 -12.02 4.44
CA GLY A 85 -4.27 -12.27 3.34
C GLY A 85 -4.43 -11.12 2.36
N ILE A 86 -3.51 -10.14 2.36
CA ILE A 86 -3.44 -9.08 1.34
C ILE A 86 -2.74 -9.66 0.11
N ASP A 87 -3.29 -9.41 -1.08
CA ASP A 87 -2.70 -9.88 -2.34
C ASP A 87 -1.33 -9.23 -2.60
N GLN A 88 -0.28 -10.01 -2.30
CA GLN A 88 1.12 -9.65 -2.48
C GLN A 88 1.45 -9.24 -3.93
N ILE A 89 0.89 -9.94 -4.91
CA ILE A 89 1.17 -9.70 -6.33
C ILE A 89 0.55 -8.37 -6.74
N ALA A 90 -0.69 -8.11 -6.34
CA ALA A 90 -1.37 -6.83 -6.61
C ALA A 90 -0.67 -5.65 -5.92
N VAL A 91 -0.16 -5.83 -4.70
CA VAL A 91 0.63 -4.82 -4.00
C VAL A 91 1.92 -4.50 -4.77
N CYS A 92 2.71 -5.51 -5.13
CA CYS A 92 3.96 -5.34 -5.88
C CYS A 92 3.72 -4.65 -7.22
N LYS A 93 2.68 -5.07 -7.96
CA LYS A 93 2.29 -4.43 -9.23
C LYS A 93 1.96 -2.96 -9.03
N THR A 94 1.15 -2.64 -8.02
CA THR A 94 0.72 -1.26 -7.73
C THR A 94 1.91 -0.36 -7.38
N ILE A 95 2.83 -0.83 -6.53
CA ILE A 95 4.04 -0.07 -6.18
C ILE A 95 4.90 0.15 -7.42
N SER A 96 5.16 -0.89 -8.21
CA SER A 96 5.96 -0.80 -9.44
C SER A 96 5.35 0.16 -10.45
N SER A 97 4.03 0.10 -10.68
CA SER A 97 3.32 1.03 -11.57
C SER A 97 3.46 2.48 -11.11
N LYS A 98 3.32 2.76 -9.82
CA LYS A 98 3.47 4.13 -9.31
C LYS A 98 4.90 4.66 -9.40
N VAL A 99 5.91 3.81 -9.19
CA VAL A 99 7.33 4.19 -9.38
C VAL A 99 7.57 4.55 -10.85
N VAL A 100 7.03 3.74 -11.76
CA VAL A 100 7.06 4.00 -13.20
C VAL A 100 6.37 5.33 -13.53
N ASP A 101 5.16 5.57 -13.02
CA ASP A 101 4.40 6.78 -13.33
C ASP A 101 5.15 8.04 -12.85
N LYS A 102 5.70 8.02 -11.63
CA LYS A 102 6.55 9.12 -11.11
C LYS A 102 7.78 9.36 -11.98
N TYR A 103 8.42 8.30 -12.48
CA TYR A 103 9.55 8.41 -13.39
C TYR A 103 9.12 9.04 -14.73
N LEU A 104 8.00 8.62 -15.30
CA LEU A 104 7.47 9.18 -16.54
C LEU A 104 7.07 10.65 -16.39
N GLU A 105 6.47 11.04 -15.26
CA GLU A 105 6.21 12.44 -14.93
C GLU A 105 7.49 13.28 -14.86
N SER A 106 8.59 12.71 -14.36
CA SER A 106 9.90 13.38 -14.35
C SER A 106 10.52 13.53 -15.75
N ILE A 107 10.27 12.59 -16.66
CA ILE A 107 10.76 12.63 -18.06
C ILE A 107 9.92 13.54 -18.94
N LYS A 108 8.64 13.81 -18.63
CA LYS A 108 7.83 14.79 -19.39
C LYS A 108 8.48 16.19 -19.44
N PHE A 109 9.48 16.47 -18.61
CA PHE A 109 10.31 17.67 -18.65
C PHE A 109 11.60 17.57 -19.52
N SER A 110 11.90 16.43 -20.16
CA SER A 110 13.00 16.30 -21.13
C SER A 110 12.84 15.05 -22.01
N PRO A 111 12.19 15.14 -23.19
CA PRO A 111 11.96 13.95 -24.02
C PRO A 111 13.14 13.68 -24.97
N THR A 112 13.84 12.56 -24.77
CA THR A 112 14.58 11.86 -25.83
C THR A 112 13.93 10.51 -26.12
N THR A 113 13.78 10.16 -27.40
CA THR A 113 13.11 8.94 -27.91
C THR A 113 13.65 7.62 -27.34
N ILE A 114 14.89 7.63 -26.83
CA ILE A 114 15.57 6.48 -26.24
C ILE A 114 14.94 6.07 -24.89
N ASP A 115 14.44 7.02 -24.10
CA ASP A 115 13.85 6.73 -22.77
C ASP A 115 12.55 5.93 -22.87
N VAL A 116 11.78 6.14 -23.94
CA VAL A 116 10.50 5.46 -24.20
C VAL A 116 10.71 3.99 -24.61
N LEU A 117 11.77 3.70 -25.37
CA LEU A 117 12.11 2.34 -25.79
C LEU A 117 12.69 1.50 -24.65
N TYR A 118 13.58 2.10 -23.85
CA TYR A 118 14.13 1.44 -22.64
C TYR A 118 13.02 1.10 -21.64
N TYR A 119 12.01 1.97 -21.53
CA TYR A 119 10.83 1.77 -20.71
C TYR A 119 9.97 0.56 -21.16
N TYR A 120 9.67 0.44 -22.45
CA TYR A 120 8.90 -0.69 -22.98
C TYR A 120 9.62 -2.03 -22.73
N TYR A 121 10.96 -2.00 -22.82
CA TYR A 121 11.83 -3.13 -22.55
C TYR A 121 11.81 -3.55 -21.07
N ILE A 122 11.94 -2.60 -20.14
CA ILE A 122 11.85 -2.88 -18.68
C ILE A 122 10.47 -3.40 -18.29
N ARG A 123 9.38 -2.81 -18.83
CA ARG A 123 8.01 -3.26 -18.56
C ARG A 123 7.77 -4.69 -19.04
N GLN A 124 8.32 -5.09 -20.19
CA GLN A 124 8.22 -6.46 -20.69
C GLN A 124 9.11 -7.45 -19.94
N LEU A 125 10.25 -7.02 -19.39
CA LEU A 125 11.19 -7.90 -18.68
C LEU A 125 10.93 -8.06 -17.19
N LEU A 126 10.31 -7.10 -16.49
CA LEU A 126 10.07 -7.22 -15.04
C LEU A 126 8.75 -7.93 -14.68
N ILE A 127 7.76 -7.91 -15.58
CA ILE A 127 6.46 -8.58 -15.33
C ILE A 127 6.57 -10.12 -15.32
N PRO A 128 7.39 -10.78 -16.16
CA PRO A 128 7.51 -12.25 -16.19
C PRO A 128 8.31 -12.87 -15.04
N TRP A 129 9.18 -12.12 -14.35
CA TRP A 129 10.10 -12.68 -13.33
C TRP A 129 9.58 -12.57 -11.89
N ILE A 130 8.34 -12.12 -11.70
CA ILE A 130 7.67 -12.00 -10.39
C ILE A 130 6.47 -12.99 -10.28
N LEU A 131 6.32 -13.90 -11.25
CA LEU A 131 5.36 -15.01 -11.21
C LEU A 131 6.03 -16.30 -10.70
#